data_AF-A0A947FMK4-F1
#
_entry.id   AF-A0A947FMK4-F1
#
_cell.length_a   1.000
_cell.length_b   1.000
_cell.length_c   1.000
_cell.angle_alpha   90.00
_cell.angle_beta   90.00
_cell.angle_gamma   90.00
#
_symmetry.space_group_name_H-M   'P 1'
#
loop_
_entity.id
_entity.type
_entity.pdbx_description
1 polymer ?
#
loop_
_entity_poly.entity_id
_entity_poly.type
_entity_poly.pdbx_seq_one_letter_code
_entity_poly.pdbx_strand_id
1 'polypeptide(L)'
;MYALDSVDLEIRSGEFLTLLGPSGSGKTTLLMAIAGFNRPDAGSIRFGETEVILTPPHQRNVGMVFQSYALFPHMSVAENIAFPLKLRGVAVAETAE
;
A
#
# COMPACT_ATOMS: atom_id res chain seq x y z
N MET A 1 -19.68 16.18 2.52
CA MET A 1 -19.35 14.96 3.31
C MET A 1 -17.98 14.52 2.86
N TYR A 2 -17.05 14.32 3.79
CA TYR A 2 -15.66 13.94 3.48
C TYR A 2 -15.39 12.52 3.96
N ALA A 3 -14.67 11.74 3.15
CA ALA A 3 -14.20 10.40 3.56
C ALA A 3 -12.94 10.48 4.43
N LEU A 4 -12.11 11.50 4.20
CA LEU A 4 -10.97 11.90 5.01
C LEU A 4 -11.08 13.41 5.22
N ASP A 5 -10.99 13.87 6.46
CA ASP A 5 -11.08 15.29 6.81
C ASP A 5 -9.84 15.68 7.60
N SER A 6 -8.98 16.48 6.97
CA SER A 6 -7.80 17.11 7.61
C SER A 6 -6.97 16.13 8.46
N VAL A 7 -6.54 15.02 7.84
CA VAL A 7 -5.78 13.95 8.51
C VAL A 7 -4.30 14.26 8.47
N ASP A 8 -3.69 14.48 9.64
CA ASP A 8 -2.25 14.57 9.82
C ASP A 8 -1.70 13.28 10.44
N LEU A 9 -0.72 12.67 9.79
CA LEU A 9 -0.10 11.43 10.24
C LEU A 9 1.39 11.41 9.88
N GLU A 10 2.23 11.18 10.88
CA GLU A 10 3.66 10.94 10.72
C GLU A 10 3.98 9.52 11.19
N ILE A 11 4.67 8.74 10.35
CA ILE A 11 5.08 7.37 10.65
C ILE A 11 6.59 7.31 10.53
N ARG A 12 7.27 6.86 11.59
CA ARG A 12 8.73 6.76 11.62
C ARG A 12 9.19 5.48 10.93
N SER A 13 10.44 5.49 10.46
CA SER A 13 11.05 4.29 9.86
C SER A 13 11.05 3.13 10.85
N GLY A 14 10.52 1.97 10.42
CA GLY A 14 10.41 0.76 11.24
C GLY A 14 9.26 0.77 12.25
N GLU A 15 8.44 1.82 12.28
CA GLU A 15 7.29 1.89 13.17
C GLU A 15 6.18 0.92 12.74
N PHE A 16 5.64 0.20 13.71
CA PHE A 16 4.45 -0.63 13.53
C PHE A 16 3.23 0.12 14.06
N LEU A 17 2.34 0.54 13.15
CA LEU A 17 1.17 1.34 13.47
C LEU A 17 -0.12 0.59 13.13
N THR A 18 -1.16 0.76 13.96
CA THR A 18 -2.50 0.25 13.70
C THR A 18 -3.50 1.40 13.58
N LEU A 19 -4.35 1.37 12.54
CA LEU A 19 -5.45 2.31 12.34
C LEU A 19 -6.77 1.69 12.84
N LEU A 20 -7.35 2.26 13.91
CA LEU A 20 -8.60 1.80 14.51
C LEU A 20 -9.74 2.79 14.26
N GLY A 21 -10.96 2.27 14.12
CA GLY A 21 -12.17 3.08 13.95
C GLY A 21 -13.38 2.26 13.48
N PRO A 22 -14.60 2.76 13.61
CA PRO A 22 -15.82 2.05 13.20
C PRO A 22 -15.88 1.81 11.68
N SER A 23 -16.81 0.96 11.23
CA SER A 23 -17.06 0.81 9.78
C SER A 23 -17.41 2.17 9.16
N GLY A 24 -16.85 2.46 7.98
CA GLY A 24 -17.04 3.74 7.31
C GLY A 24 -16.17 4.91 7.81
N SER A 25 -15.30 4.71 8.81
CA SER A 25 -14.44 5.77 9.35
C SER A 25 -13.27 6.24 8.45
N GLY A 26 -13.24 5.84 7.18
CA GLY A 26 -12.19 6.26 6.24
C GLY A 26 -10.87 5.46 6.26
N LYS A 27 -10.71 4.42 7.09
CA LYS A 27 -9.46 3.62 7.17
C LYS A 27 -8.98 3.09 5.80
N THR A 28 -9.86 2.39 5.09
CA THR A 28 -9.54 1.85 3.76
C THR A 28 -9.25 2.99 2.78
N THR A 29 -9.99 4.10 2.85
CA THR A 29 -9.74 5.28 2.02
C THR A 29 -8.35 5.85 2.25
N LEU A 30 -7.90 5.97 3.50
CA LEU A 30 -6.56 6.44 3.86
C LEU A 30 -5.47 5.50 3.33
N LEU A 31 -5.62 4.18 3.55
CA LEU A 31 -4.65 3.19 3.05
C LEU A 31 -4.56 3.21 1.51
N MET A 32 -5.70 3.32 0.82
CA MET A 32 -5.74 3.43 -0.65
C MET A 32 -5.10 4.73 -1.15
N ALA A 33 -5.25 5.83 -0.41
CA ALA A 33 -4.60 7.09 -0.74
C ALA A 33 -3.07 7.02 -0.60
N ILE A 34 -2.58 6.41 0.48
CA ILE A 34 -1.15 6.15 0.70
C ILE A 34 -0.58 5.23 -0.39
N ALA A 35 -1.29 4.14 -0.72
CA ALA A 35 -0.90 3.20 -1.77
C ALA A 35 -1.03 3.78 -3.20
N GLY A 36 -1.73 4.90 -3.37
CA GLY A 36 -1.88 5.61 -4.65
C GLY A 36 -3.04 5.15 -5.52
N PHE A 37 -3.92 4.29 -5.01
CA PHE A 37 -5.13 3.86 -5.72
C PHE A 37 -6.20 4.95 -5.75
N ASN A 38 -6.23 5.80 -4.74
CA ASN A 38 -7.06 7.00 -4.70
C ASN A 38 -6.16 8.24 -4.58
N ARG A 39 -6.49 9.30 -5.32
CA ARG A 39 -5.80 10.58 -5.17
C ARG A 39 -6.56 11.44 -4.14
N PRO A 40 -5.89 11.96 -3.09
CA PRO A 40 -6.51 12.95 -2.20
C PRO A 40 -6.95 14.19 -2.98
N ASP A 41 -8.05 14.82 -2.56
CA ASP A 41 -8.54 16.07 -3.16
C ASP A 41 -7.55 17.23 -2.93
N ALA A 42 -6.84 17.22 -1.80
CA ALA A 42 -5.82 18.20 -1.43
C ALA A 42 -4.81 17.59 -0.44
N GLY A 43 -3.74 18.34 -0.15
CA GLY A 43 -2.69 17.96 0.80
C GLY A 43 -1.44 17.36 0.14
N SER A 44 -0.67 16.61 0.92
CA SER A 44 0.62 16.02 0.53
C SER A 44 0.76 14.62 1.10
N ILE A 45 1.47 13.73 0.39
CA ILE A 45 1.88 12.43 0.93
C ILE A 45 3.37 12.29 0.64
N ARG A 46 4.19 12.19 1.68
CA ARG A 46 5.64 12.06 1.55
C ARG A 46 6.16 10.75 2.10
N PHE A 47 7.07 10.11 1.37
CA PHE A 47 7.89 9.01 1.86
C PHE A 47 9.32 9.52 2.07
N GLY A 48 9.71 9.68 3.34
CA GLY A 48 10.87 10.50 3.70
C GLY A 48 10.65 11.93 3.20
N GLU A 49 11.62 12.44 2.44
CA GLU A 49 11.54 13.77 1.82
C GLU A 49 10.87 13.77 0.43
N THR A 50 10.49 12.61 -0.09
CA THR A 50 9.95 12.50 -1.46
C THR A 50 8.44 12.66 -1.47
N GLU A 51 7.93 13.66 -2.21
CA GLU A 51 6.51 13.80 -2.49
C GLU A 51 6.03 12.70 -3.45
N VAL A 52 4.95 12.00 -3.08
CA VAL A 52 4.43 10.86 -3.84
C VAL A 52 2.95 10.98 -4.22
N ILE A 53 2.29 12.11 -3.94
CA ILE A 53 0.85 12.27 -4.21
C ILE A 53 0.44 11.98 -5.66
N LEU A 54 1.31 12.25 -6.64
CA LEU A 54 1.09 11.96 -8.08
C LEU A 54 1.77 10.67 -8.57
N THR A 55 2.57 10.02 -7.74
CA THR A 55 3.27 8.79 -8.11
C THR A 55 2.24 7.65 -8.25
N PRO A 56 2.23 6.88 -9.35
CA PRO A 56 1.28 5.77 -9.52
C PRO A 56 1.62 4.60 -8.57
N PRO A 57 0.64 3.75 -8.19
CA PRO A 57 0.82 2.69 -7.19
C PRO A 57 2.05 1.80 -7.42
N HIS A 58 2.26 1.36 -8.66
CA HIS A 58 3.35 0.44 -9.03
C HIS A 58 4.75 1.07 -8.90
N GLN A 59 4.85 2.39 -8.71
CA GLN A 59 6.12 3.12 -8.52
C GLN A 59 6.29 3.62 -7.09
N ARG A 60 5.30 3.46 -6.20
CA ARG A 60 5.36 3.94 -4.82
C ARG A 60 6.20 3.08 -3.88
N ASN A 61 6.67 1.91 -4.33
CA ASN A 61 7.42 0.95 -3.52
C ASN A 61 6.68 0.57 -2.22
N VAL A 62 5.35 0.38 -2.31
CA VAL A 62 4.47 -0.03 -1.21
C VAL A 62 3.87 -1.39 -1.51
N GLY A 63 3.91 -2.30 -0.53
CA GLY A 63 3.13 -3.54 -0.56
C GLY A 63 1.77 -3.32 0.10
N MET A 64 0.70 -3.81 -0.51
CA MET A 64 -0.65 -3.72 0.04
C MET A 64 -1.32 -5.09 0.04
N VAL A 65 -1.91 -5.45 1.17
CA VAL A 65 -2.77 -6.63 1.30
C VAL A 65 -4.22 -6.14 1.44
N PHE A 66 -5.09 -6.59 0.54
CA PHE A 66 -6.48 -6.17 0.48
C PHE A 66 -7.37 -7.02 1.41
N GLN A 67 -8.50 -6.45 1.84
CA GLN A 67 -9.48 -7.18 2.66
C GLN A 67 -10.09 -8.38 1.93
N SER A 68 -10.32 -8.25 0.63
CA SER A 68 -10.63 -9.39 -0.26
C SER A 68 -9.33 -9.84 -0.90
N TYR A 69 -8.93 -11.08 -0.62
CA TYR A 69 -7.65 -11.62 -1.08
C TYR A 69 -7.59 -11.60 -2.62
N ALA A 70 -6.81 -10.66 -3.16
CA ALA A 70 -6.59 -10.48 -4.60
C ALA A 70 -5.61 -11.52 -5.14
N LEU A 71 -5.91 -12.80 -4.90
CA LEU A 71 -5.10 -13.93 -5.36
C LEU A 71 -5.31 -14.15 -6.87
N PHE A 72 -4.27 -14.64 -7.53
CA PHE A 72 -4.36 -15.17 -8.88
C PHE A 72 -4.89 -16.61 -8.79
N PRO A 73 -6.17 -16.86 -9.16
CA PRO A 73 -6.83 -18.14 -8.88
C PRO A 73 -6.29 -19.30 -9.72
N HIS A 74 -5.57 -18.97 -10.80
CA HIS A 74 -4.92 -19.93 -11.70
C HIS A 74 -3.46 -20.22 -11.31
N MET A 75 -2.98 -19.67 -10.19
CA MET A 75 -1.64 -19.88 -9.66
C MET A 75 -1.71 -20.65 -8.33
N SER A 76 -0.73 -21.51 -8.09
CA SER A 76 -0.48 -22.13 -6.78
C SER A 76 -0.14 -21.08 -5.71
N VAL A 77 -0.11 -21.51 -4.45
CA VAL A 77 0.31 -20.64 -3.33
C VAL A 77 1.73 -20.12 -3.53
N ALA A 78 2.67 -21.00 -3.89
CA ALA A 78 4.06 -20.63 -4.12
C ALA A 78 4.19 -19.63 -5.28
N GLU A 79 3.41 -19.80 -6.34
CA GLU A 79 3.40 -18.87 -7.47
C GLU A 79 2.82 -17.50 -7.10
N ASN A 80 1.74 -17.45 -6.30
CA ASN A 80 1.19 -16.18 -5.80
C ASN A 80 2.21 -15.40 -4.95
N ILE A 81 2.98 -16.09 -4.10
CA ILE A 81 4.02 -15.48 -3.26
C ILE A 81 5.21 -15.01 -4.12
N ALA A 82 5.67 -15.83 -5.07
CA ALA A 82 6.84 -15.53 -5.88
C ALA A 82 6.58 -14.49 -6.99
N PHE A 83 5.35 -14.34 -7.46
CA PHE A 83 4.99 -13.45 -8.57
C PHE A 83 5.47 -12.00 -8.40
N PRO A 84 5.19 -11.28 -7.29
CA PRO A 84 5.68 -9.91 -7.11
C PRO A 84 7.21 -9.82 -7.02
N LEU A 85 7.89 -10.87 -6.52
CA LEU A 85 9.36 -10.91 -6.45
C LEU A 85 9.98 -11.01 -7.84
N LYS A 86 9.39 -11.86 -8.71
CA LYS A 86 9.79 -12.00 -10.12
C LYS A 86 9.64 -10.68 -10.88
N LEU A 87 8.54 -9.96 -10.68
CA LEU A 87 8.31 -8.66 -11.32
C LEU A 87 9.34 -7.59 -10.89
N ARG A 88 9.89 -7.72 -9.68
CA ARG A 88 10.95 -6.84 -9.17
C ARG A 88 12.36 -7.28 -9.58
N GLY A 89 12.49 -8.38 -10.31
CA GLY A 89 13.78 -8.92 -10.77
C GLY A 89 14.64 -9.51 -9.65
N VAL A 90 14.04 -9.94 -8.53
CA VAL A 90 14.77 -10.61 -7.44
C VAL A 90 15.29 -11.96 -7.95
N ALA A 91 16.55 -12.28 -7.65
CA ALA A 91 17.19 -13.49 -8.16
C ALA A 91 16.52 -14.74 -7.57
N VAL A 92 16.39 -15.80 -8.36
CA VAL A 92 15.71 -17.04 -7.93
C VAL A 92 16.33 -17.63 -6.65
N ALA A 93 17.66 -17.52 -6.51
CA ALA A 93 18.39 -17.96 -5.33
C ALA A 93 18.00 -17.23 -4.04
N GLU A 94 17.53 -15.97 -4.13
CA GLU A 94 17.07 -15.16 -3.00
C GLU A 94 15.58 -15.38 -2.68
N THR A 95 14.83 -16.07 -3.55
CA THR A 95 13.39 -16.33 -3.38
C THR A 95 13.04 -17.72 -2.83
N ALA A 96 14.05 -18.57 -2.63
CA ALA A 96 13.91 -19.98 -2.24
C ALA A 96 14.12 -20.24 -0.73
N GLU A 97 14.37 -19.19 0.05
CA GLU A 97 14.43 -19.17 1.52
C GLU A 97 13.06 -18.84 2.12
#